data_AF-A0A8S9X6H7-F1
#
_entry.id   AF-A0A8S9X6H7-F1
#
_cell.length_a   1.000
_cell.length_b   1.000
_cell.length_c   1.000
_cell.angle_alpha   90.00
_cell.angle_beta   90.00
_cell.angle_gamma   90.00
#
_symmetry.space_group_name_H-M   'P 1'
#
loop_
_entity.id
_entity.type
_entity.pdbx_description
1 polymer ?
#
loop_
_entity_poly.entity_id
_entity_poly.type
_entity_poly.pdbx_seq_one_letter_code
_entity_poly.pdbx_strand_id
1 'polypeptide(L)'
;MLTPRLSYTKHVRQKAHTAKFALNNIWGKLFDEASVPVRAKMDVFRSAVRSVLCYAAPCWGWREYGGAEGVQLMFIRRLFRLPRFAQNYILHLETGLDTVSAFTLEALLEYLLRVARLQDSRLPRIVAREVISKNVSWARHLDYLSTELDVHNHLDSLDYKIIRAQADALLGEFTKSGRVHKKFWRRALDSENFTLYKELDPSVKPLSLIEDTKMDLGASRWLFKLRGQLLHLNGKTLSH
;
A
#
# COMPACT_ATOMS: atom_id res chain seq x y z
N MET A 1 14.82 16.16 -6.93
CA MET A 1 14.61 17.23 -7.92
C MET A 1 13.48 16.86 -8.85
N LEU A 2 12.50 17.75 -8.99
CA LEU A 2 11.40 17.66 -9.94
C LEU A 2 11.95 17.61 -11.37
N THR A 3 11.38 16.77 -12.23
CA THR A 3 11.70 16.82 -13.67
C THR A 3 11.05 18.05 -14.31
N PRO A 4 11.51 18.52 -15.48
CA PRO A 4 10.86 19.59 -16.24
C PRO A 4 9.38 19.33 -16.54
N ARG A 5 8.94 18.07 -16.45
CA ARG A 5 7.54 17.63 -16.59
C ARG A 5 6.76 17.57 -15.25
N LEU A 6 7.28 18.19 -14.18
CA LEU A 6 6.69 18.17 -12.82
C LEU A 6 6.37 16.74 -12.33
N SER A 7 7.16 15.75 -12.73
CA SER A 7 6.91 14.35 -12.38
C SER A 7 7.83 13.89 -11.26
N TYR A 8 7.23 13.29 -10.23
CA TYR A 8 7.94 12.67 -9.11
C TYR A 8 8.46 11.27 -9.42
N THR A 9 8.24 10.72 -10.61
CA THR A 9 8.64 9.34 -10.96
C THR A 9 10.13 9.07 -10.73
N LYS A 10 11.00 10.01 -11.11
CA LYS A 10 12.46 9.87 -10.88
C LYS A 10 12.80 9.85 -9.39
N HIS A 11 12.15 10.71 -8.60
CA HIS A 11 12.35 10.77 -7.15
C HIS A 11 11.88 9.49 -6.47
N VAL A 12 10.66 9.03 -6.77
CA VAL A 12 10.12 7.78 -6.21
C VAL A 12 10.98 6.58 -6.61
N ARG A 13 11.46 6.53 -7.86
CA ARG A 13 12.38 5.47 -8.31
C ARG A 13 13.71 5.48 -7.54
N GLN A 14 14.27 6.67 -7.26
CA GLN A 14 15.49 6.80 -6.46
C GLN A 14 15.27 6.37 -5.01
N LYS A 15 14.13 6.75 -4.39
CA LYS A 15 13.76 6.32 -3.05
C LYS A 15 13.50 4.82 -2.98
N ALA A 16 12.83 4.25 -3.99
CA ALA A 16 12.67 2.82 -4.13
C ALA A 16 14.03 2.10 -4.23
N HIS A 17 14.97 2.59 -5.04
CA HIS A 17 16.31 2.02 -5.12
C HIS A 17 17.04 2.06 -3.77
N THR A 18 16.98 3.19 -3.08
CA THR A 18 17.58 3.37 -1.74
C THR A 18 16.96 2.42 -0.72
N ALA A 19 15.63 2.29 -0.72
CA ALA A 19 14.89 1.38 0.15
C ALA A 19 15.25 -0.09 -0.12
N LYS A 20 15.39 -0.48 -1.40
CA LYS A 20 15.84 -1.83 -1.78
C LYS A 20 17.27 -2.13 -1.30
N PHE A 21 18.17 -1.15 -1.43
CA PHE A 21 19.54 -1.28 -0.93
C PHE A 21 19.58 -1.47 0.59
N ALA A 22 18.86 -0.64 1.34
CA ALA A 22 18.73 -0.77 2.79
C ALA A 22 18.16 -2.15 3.18
N LEU A 23 17.11 -2.60 2.47
CA LEU A 23 16.51 -3.91 2.71
C LEU A 23 17.52 -5.05 2.48
N ASN A 24 18.30 -5.00 1.41
CA ASN A 24 19.31 -6.02 1.11
C ASN A 24 20.41 -6.09 2.17
N ASN A 25 20.84 -4.95 2.73
CA ASN A 25 21.87 -4.90 3.77
C ASN A 25 21.39 -5.49 5.10
N ILE A 26 20.10 -5.36 5.41
CA ILE A 26 19.49 -5.89 6.64
C ILE A 26 19.10 -7.37 6.47
N TRP A 27 18.97 -7.85 5.24
CA TRP A 27 18.36 -9.15 4.92
C TRP A 27 18.96 -10.34 5.67
N GLY A 28 20.24 -10.65 5.41
CA GLY A 28 20.87 -11.83 6.00
C GLY A 28 21.00 -11.77 7.52
N LYS A 29 21.03 -10.56 8.10
CA LYS A 29 21.22 -10.36 9.55
C LYS A 29 19.94 -10.48 10.36
N LEU A 30 18.79 -10.19 9.75
CA LEU A 30 17.51 -10.08 10.48
C LEU A 30 16.38 -10.86 9.81
N PHE A 31 16.22 -10.72 8.50
CA PHE A 31 15.07 -11.28 7.80
C PHE A 31 15.19 -12.78 7.54
N ASP A 32 16.42 -13.28 7.36
CA ASP A 32 16.69 -14.73 7.23
C ASP A 32 16.72 -15.47 8.57
N GLU A 33 16.95 -14.76 9.67
CA GLU A 33 17.02 -15.32 11.01
C GLU A 33 15.68 -15.94 11.43
N ALA A 34 15.68 -17.22 11.79
CA ALA A 34 14.46 -17.97 12.09
C ALA A 34 13.86 -17.61 13.44
N SER A 35 14.71 -17.21 14.41
CA SER A 35 14.30 -16.83 15.76
C SER A 35 13.50 -15.53 15.82
N VAL A 36 13.60 -14.67 14.80
CA VAL A 36 12.88 -13.39 14.76
C VAL A 36 11.44 -13.60 14.26
N PRO A 37 10.41 -13.21 15.04
CA PRO A 37 9.02 -13.32 14.62
C PRO A 37 8.70 -12.49 13.37
N VAL A 38 7.74 -12.94 12.57
CA VAL A 38 7.28 -12.25 11.35
C VAL A 38 6.85 -10.82 11.64
N ARG A 39 6.15 -10.59 12.76
CA ARG A 39 5.73 -9.25 13.18
C ARG A 39 6.90 -8.30 13.40
N ALA A 40 7.95 -8.72 14.10
CA ALA A 40 9.15 -7.91 14.31
C ALA A 40 9.85 -7.59 12.98
N LYS A 41 9.88 -8.54 12.04
CA LYS A 41 10.36 -8.30 10.67
C LYS A 41 9.51 -7.23 9.97
N MET A 42 8.18 -7.30 10.07
CA MET A 42 7.29 -6.29 9.52
C MET A 42 7.52 -4.91 10.13
N ASP A 43 7.73 -4.83 11.44
CA ASP A 43 7.95 -3.56 12.13
C ASP A 43 9.24 -2.89 11.67
N VAL A 44 10.32 -3.66 11.45
CA VAL A 44 11.57 -3.15 10.87
C VAL A 44 11.38 -2.71 9.42
N PHE A 45 10.63 -3.47 8.62
CA PHE A 45 10.29 -3.04 7.28
C PHE A 45 9.52 -1.70 7.29
N ARG A 46 8.52 -1.56 8.16
CA ARG A 46 7.70 -0.35 8.30
C ARG A 46 8.52 0.84 8.81
N SER A 47 9.46 0.63 9.74
CA SER A 47 10.25 1.71 10.35
C SER A 47 11.44 2.15 9.50
N ALA A 48 12.16 1.23 8.86
CA ALA A 48 13.39 1.54 8.12
C ALA A 48 13.17 1.67 6.61
N VAL A 49 12.39 0.77 6.00
CA VAL A 49 12.26 0.70 4.54
C VAL A 49 11.11 1.59 4.07
N ARG A 50 9.93 1.46 4.70
CA ARG A 50 8.73 2.23 4.33
C ARG A 50 8.89 3.72 4.62
N SER A 51 9.58 4.10 5.69
CA SER A 51 9.87 5.52 6.02
C SER A 51 10.73 6.21 4.95
N VAL A 52 11.79 5.53 4.48
CA VAL A 52 12.64 6.01 3.38
C VAL A 52 11.86 6.08 2.07
N LEU A 53 11.04 5.06 1.81
CA LEU A 53 10.25 4.96 0.59
C LEU A 53 9.17 6.04 0.50
N CYS A 54 8.46 6.26 1.61
CA CYS A 54 7.32 7.18 1.73
C CYS A 54 7.74 8.57 2.22
N TYR A 55 9.04 8.88 2.17
CA TYR A 55 9.53 10.21 2.51
C TYR A 55 8.83 11.27 1.64
N ALA A 56 8.28 12.30 2.28
CA ALA A 56 7.49 13.35 1.63
C ALA A 56 6.29 12.82 0.82
N ALA A 57 5.70 11.70 1.24
CA ALA A 57 4.47 11.15 0.66
C ALA A 57 3.34 12.18 0.45
N PRO A 58 3.09 13.18 1.32
CA PRO A 58 2.06 14.19 1.03
C PRO A 58 2.28 14.97 -0.28
N CYS A 59 3.52 15.08 -0.77
CA CYS A 59 3.82 15.81 -1.99
C CYS A 59 3.61 14.98 -3.27
N TRP A 60 3.84 13.67 -3.22
CA TRP A 60 3.81 12.80 -4.40
C TRP A 60 2.88 11.59 -4.26
N GLY A 61 2.68 11.09 -3.05
CA GLY A 61 1.96 9.87 -2.70
C GLY A 61 0.45 9.89 -2.90
N TRP A 62 -0.09 10.97 -3.47
CA TRP A 62 -1.42 11.01 -4.06
C TRP A 62 -1.49 10.30 -5.42
N ARG A 63 -0.37 9.83 -5.99
CA ARG A 63 -0.38 8.95 -7.17
C ARG A 63 0.05 7.55 -6.81
N GLU A 64 -0.56 6.57 -7.46
CA GLU A 64 -0.05 5.20 -7.43
C GLU A 64 1.27 5.11 -8.21
N TYR A 65 2.35 4.79 -7.50
CA TYR A 65 3.65 4.55 -8.12
C TYR A 65 4.02 3.07 -7.96
N GLY A 66 3.96 2.32 -9.06
CA GLY A 66 4.31 0.90 -9.08
C GLY A 66 5.74 0.60 -8.59
N GLY A 67 6.65 1.58 -8.69
CA GLY A 67 8.00 1.47 -8.14
C GLY A 67 8.03 1.35 -6.61
N ALA A 68 7.12 2.03 -5.91
CA ALA A 68 7.01 1.96 -4.45
C ALA A 68 6.32 0.66 -4.01
N GLU A 69 5.20 0.31 -4.63
CA GLU A 69 4.54 -0.98 -4.39
C GLU A 69 5.46 -2.17 -4.64
N GLY A 70 6.28 -2.08 -5.69
CA GLY A 70 7.24 -3.12 -6.03
C GLY A 70 8.26 -3.40 -4.92
N VAL A 71 8.57 -2.44 -4.03
CA VAL A 71 9.45 -2.68 -2.89
C VAL A 71 8.76 -3.52 -1.82
N GLN A 72 7.53 -3.16 -1.45
CA GLN A 72 6.73 -3.94 -0.48
C GLN A 72 6.45 -5.34 -0.99
N LEU A 73 6.03 -5.47 -2.25
CA LEU A 73 5.76 -6.76 -2.85
C LEU A 73 7.02 -7.62 -2.98
N MET A 74 8.17 -7.03 -3.28
CA MET A 74 9.45 -7.76 -3.28
C MET A 74 9.81 -8.26 -1.88
N PHE A 75 9.64 -7.41 -0.87
CA PHE A 75 9.86 -7.78 0.52
C PHE A 75 8.99 -8.98 0.93
N ILE A 76 7.67 -8.93 0.67
CA ILE A 76 6.73 -10.01 0.97
C ILE A 76 7.12 -11.30 0.24
N ARG A 77 7.38 -11.24 -1.08
CA ARG A 77 7.80 -12.42 -1.85
C ARG A 77 9.03 -13.08 -1.25
N ARG A 78 10.03 -12.28 -0.87
CA ARG A 78 11.29 -12.80 -0.34
C ARG A 78 11.12 -13.35 1.07
N LEU A 79 10.32 -12.69 1.93
CA LEU A 79 10.02 -13.14 3.29
C LEU A 79 9.36 -14.52 3.30
N PHE A 80 8.36 -14.70 2.44
CA PHE A 80 7.59 -15.93 2.30
C PHE A 80 8.15 -16.92 1.26
N ARG A 81 9.33 -16.65 0.68
CA ARG A 81 9.99 -17.50 -0.34
C ARG A 81 9.05 -17.88 -1.49
N LEU A 82 8.26 -16.91 -1.94
CA LEU A 82 7.27 -17.09 -3.00
C LEU A 82 7.93 -17.02 -4.38
N PRO A 83 7.39 -17.74 -5.38
CA PRO A 83 7.89 -17.66 -6.73
C PRO A 83 7.61 -16.29 -7.39
N ARG A 84 8.35 -15.98 -8.45
CA ARG A 84 8.24 -14.69 -9.16
C ARG A 84 6.87 -14.47 -9.82
N PHE A 85 6.22 -15.53 -10.30
CA PHE A 85 4.90 -15.47 -10.94
C PHE A 85 3.74 -15.35 -9.95
N ALA A 86 3.99 -15.37 -8.63
CA ALA A 86 2.94 -15.16 -7.65
C ALA A 86 2.28 -13.79 -7.88
N GLN A 87 0.97 -13.80 -8.08
CA GLN A 87 0.20 -12.61 -8.44
C GLN A 87 0.09 -11.63 -7.26
N ASN A 88 0.19 -10.32 -7.53
CA ASN A 88 0.20 -9.30 -6.47
C ASN A 88 -1.08 -9.34 -5.61
N TYR A 89 -2.24 -9.65 -6.21
CA TYR A 89 -3.50 -9.68 -5.46
C TYR A 89 -3.50 -10.80 -4.40
N ILE A 90 -2.94 -11.99 -4.70
CA ILE A 90 -2.76 -13.09 -3.75
C ILE A 90 -1.91 -12.61 -2.57
N LEU A 91 -0.86 -11.83 -2.86
CA LEU A 91 0.01 -11.29 -1.82
C LEU A 91 -0.73 -10.41 -0.82
N HIS A 92 -1.57 -9.50 -1.30
CA HIS A 92 -2.35 -8.63 -0.43
C HIS A 92 -3.45 -9.39 0.32
N LEU A 93 -4.14 -10.33 -0.34
CA LEU A 93 -5.20 -11.12 0.30
C LEU A 93 -4.67 -12.00 1.44
N GLU A 94 -3.52 -12.68 1.24
CA GLU A 94 -2.95 -13.57 2.27
C GLU A 94 -2.21 -12.83 3.39
N THR A 95 -1.61 -11.69 3.10
CA THR A 95 -0.91 -10.92 4.13
C THR A 95 -1.81 -9.95 4.87
N GLY A 96 -2.95 -9.57 4.31
CA GLY A 96 -3.80 -8.50 4.84
C GLY A 96 -3.12 -7.13 4.84
N LEU A 97 -1.99 -6.97 4.14
CA LEU A 97 -1.27 -5.70 4.10
C LEU A 97 -1.91 -4.75 3.11
N ASP A 98 -2.19 -3.55 3.61
CA ASP A 98 -2.54 -2.41 2.79
C ASP A 98 -1.44 -2.11 1.77
N THR A 99 -1.87 -1.55 0.63
CA THR A 99 -0.97 -1.06 -0.41
C THR A 99 -0.13 0.12 0.13
N VAL A 100 1.06 0.32 -0.42
CA VAL A 100 1.83 1.55 -0.18
C VAL A 100 0.99 2.78 -0.54
N SER A 101 0.16 2.70 -1.58
CA SER A 101 -0.76 3.78 -1.97
C SER A 101 -1.80 4.12 -0.89
N ALA A 102 -2.32 3.13 -0.15
CA ALA A 102 -3.20 3.39 0.99
C ALA A 102 -2.48 4.16 2.09
N PHE A 103 -1.25 3.73 2.42
CA PHE A 103 -0.42 4.41 3.41
C PHE A 103 -0.06 5.84 2.99
N THR A 104 0.25 6.08 1.72
CA THR A 104 0.59 7.43 1.26
C THR A 104 -0.63 8.35 1.19
N LEU A 105 -1.82 7.80 0.94
CA LEU A 105 -3.08 8.53 1.05
C LEU A 105 -3.35 8.93 2.51
N GLU A 106 -3.21 8.00 3.46
CA GLU A 106 -3.31 8.29 4.89
C GLU A 106 -2.35 9.42 5.30
N ALA A 107 -1.08 9.34 4.90
CA ALA A 107 -0.08 10.37 5.19
C ALA A 107 -0.45 11.75 4.62
N LEU A 108 -1.07 11.80 3.43
CA LEU A 108 -1.59 13.03 2.85
C LEU A 108 -2.77 13.58 3.66
N LEU A 109 -3.72 12.74 4.05
CA LEU A 109 -4.88 13.15 4.84
C LEU A 109 -4.45 13.67 6.23
N GLU A 110 -3.49 13.00 6.88
CA GLU A 110 -2.88 13.49 8.13
C GLU A 110 -2.14 14.82 7.95
N TYR A 111 -1.51 15.04 6.79
CA TYR A 111 -0.95 16.34 6.46
C TYR A 111 -2.04 17.42 6.37
N LEU A 112 -3.16 17.14 5.69
CA LEU A 112 -4.28 18.09 5.59
C LEU A 112 -4.89 18.40 6.95
N LEU A 113 -5.04 17.41 7.83
CA LEU A 113 -5.52 17.61 9.20
C LEU A 113 -4.60 18.53 10.01
N ARG A 114 -3.28 18.40 9.83
CA ARG A 114 -2.31 19.31 10.44
C ARG A 114 -2.45 20.72 9.88
N VAL A 115 -2.59 20.85 8.56
CA VAL A 115 -2.77 22.17 7.90
C VAL A 115 -4.05 22.86 8.35
N ALA A 116 -5.17 22.14 8.47
CA ALA A 116 -6.46 22.65 8.93
C ALA A 116 -6.44 23.19 10.37
N ARG A 117 -5.45 22.82 11.18
CA ARG A 117 -5.24 23.35 12.54
C ARG A 117 -4.34 24.58 12.59
N LEU A 118 -3.61 24.90 11.52
CA LEU A 118 -2.71 26.04 11.48
C LEU A 118 -3.50 27.35 11.36
N GLN A 119 -2.93 28.45 11.85
CA GLN A 119 -3.47 29.79 11.60
C GLN A 119 -3.41 30.13 10.10
N ASP A 120 -4.35 30.95 9.64
CA ASP A 120 -4.51 31.36 8.23
C ASP A 120 -3.27 32.05 7.65
N SER A 121 -2.46 32.70 8.48
CA SER A 121 -1.21 33.37 8.09
C SER A 121 -0.04 32.42 7.83
N ARG A 122 -0.17 31.12 8.19
CA ARG A 122 0.93 30.16 8.05
C ARG A 122 1.06 29.71 6.60
N LEU A 123 2.28 29.79 6.06
CA LEU A 123 2.60 29.39 4.68
C LEU A 123 2.01 28.04 4.25
N PRO A 124 2.05 26.94 5.04
CA PRO A 124 1.46 25.67 4.60
C PRO A 124 -0.05 25.75 4.34
N ARG A 125 -0.78 26.57 5.11
CA ARG A 125 -2.23 26.77 4.95
C ARG A 125 -2.54 27.65 3.75
N ILE A 126 -1.76 28.71 3.54
CA ILE A 126 -1.84 29.56 2.34
C ILE A 126 -1.60 28.72 1.08
N VAL A 127 -0.53 27.93 1.05
CA VAL A 127 -0.20 27.07 -0.08
C VAL A 127 -1.28 26.00 -0.30
N ALA A 128 -1.81 25.39 0.76
CA ALA A 128 -2.89 24.42 0.62
C ALA A 128 -4.15 25.04 0.01
N ARG A 129 -4.54 26.25 0.45
CA ARG A 129 -5.66 27.00 -0.15
C ARG A 129 -5.44 27.25 -1.64
N GLU A 130 -4.24 27.66 -2.04
CA GLU A 130 -3.90 27.87 -3.46
C GLU A 130 -3.95 26.57 -4.28
N VAL A 131 -3.51 25.45 -3.70
CA VAL A 131 -3.56 24.14 -4.37
C VAL A 131 -5.01 23.67 -4.57
N ILE A 132 -5.86 23.92 -3.57
CA ILE A 132 -7.29 23.61 -3.61
C ILE A 132 -8.01 24.52 -4.61
N SER A 133 -7.83 25.84 -4.51
CA SER A 133 -8.51 26.81 -5.38
C SER A 133 -8.17 26.62 -6.86
N LYS A 134 -6.93 26.24 -7.17
CA LYS A 134 -6.49 25.94 -8.55
C LYS A 134 -6.78 24.51 -8.98
N ASN A 135 -7.29 23.66 -8.08
CA ASN A 135 -7.54 22.25 -8.29
C ASN A 135 -6.35 21.53 -8.97
N VAL A 136 -5.17 21.59 -8.33
CA VAL A 136 -3.92 20.99 -8.85
C VAL A 136 -3.35 19.92 -7.92
N SER A 137 -2.45 19.08 -8.46
CA SER A 137 -1.71 18.06 -7.69
C SER A 137 -2.64 17.14 -6.87
N TRP A 138 -2.46 17.10 -5.55
CA TRP A 138 -3.24 16.26 -4.65
C TRP A 138 -4.70 16.70 -4.54
N ALA A 139 -5.03 17.99 -4.69
CA ALA A 139 -6.42 18.44 -4.58
C ALA A 139 -7.27 17.82 -5.69
N ARG A 140 -6.78 17.88 -6.94
CA ARG A 140 -7.41 17.22 -8.09
C ARG A 140 -7.58 15.72 -7.92
N HIS A 141 -6.58 15.08 -7.33
CA HIS A 141 -6.65 13.65 -7.12
C HIS A 141 -7.66 13.27 -6.04
N LEU A 142 -7.71 14.03 -4.94
CA LEU A 142 -8.70 13.82 -3.90
C LEU A 142 -10.12 14.11 -4.41
N ASP A 143 -10.28 15.10 -5.28
CA ASP A 143 -11.57 15.40 -5.93
C ASP A 143 -12.05 14.25 -6.82
N TYR A 144 -11.14 13.71 -7.65
CA TYR A 144 -11.38 12.50 -8.43
C TYR A 144 -11.71 11.29 -7.55
N LEU A 145 -10.93 11.04 -6.49
CA LEU A 145 -11.17 9.92 -5.58
C LEU A 145 -12.48 10.07 -4.81
N SER A 146 -12.82 11.29 -4.40
CA SER A 146 -14.07 11.60 -3.69
C SER A 146 -15.27 11.28 -4.58
N THR A 147 -15.22 11.68 -5.86
CA THR A 147 -16.24 11.31 -6.86
C THR A 147 -16.29 9.80 -7.10
N GLU A 148 -15.13 9.15 -7.25
CA GLU A 148 -15.06 7.72 -7.54
C GLU A 148 -15.59 6.86 -6.38
N LEU A 149 -15.39 7.30 -5.14
CA LEU A 149 -15.79 6.59 -3.92
C LEU A 149 -17.13 7.07 -3.35
N ASP A 150 -17.83 7.96 -4.04
CA ASP A 150 -19.09 8.58 -3.58
C ASP A 150 -18.98 9.22 -2.19
N VAL A 151 -17.85 9.88 -1.92
CA VAL A 151 -17.59 10.63 -0.70
C VAL A 151 -17.65 12.12 -1.02
N HIS A 152 -18.42 12.90 -0.26
CA HIS A 152 -18.51 14.34 -0.52
C HIS A 152 -17.16 15.02 -0.26
N ASN A 153 -16.69 15.80 -1.25
CA ASN A 153 -15.47 16.58 -1.14
C ASN A 153 -15.73 17.92 -0.44
N HIS A 154 -15.03 18.21 0.66
CA HIS A 154 -15.15 19.46 1.42
C HIS A 154 -13.80 20.15 1.65
N LEU A 155 -12.82 19.89 0.78
CA LEU A 155 -11.47 20.44 0.90
C LEU A 155 -11.45 21.97 1.01
N ASP A 156 -12.36 22.66 0.33
CA ASP A 156 -12.45 24.14 0.32
C ASP A 156 -12.64 24.75 1.70
N SER A 157 -13.32 24.04 2.61
CA SER A 157 -13.58 24.53 3.96
C SER A 157 -12.29 24.67 4.79
N LEU A 158 -11.32 23.76 4.58
CA LEU A 158 -10.17 23.54 5.47
C LEU A 158 -10.53 23.58 6.96
N ASP A 159 -11.77 23.18 7.29
CA ASP A 159 -12.23 23.05 8.67
C ASP A 159 -11.78 21.70 9.22
N TYR A 160 -11.18 21.70 10.41
CA TYR A 160 -10.60 20.49 10.97
C TYR A 160 -11.61 19.35 11.14
N LYS A 161 -12.84 19.64 11.60
CA LYS A 161 -13.85 18.60 11.88
C LYS A 161 -14.37 18.01 10.57
N ILE A 162 -14.65 18.88 9.60
CA ILE A 162 -15.13 18.48 8.28
C ILE A 162 -14.07 17.64 7.55
N ILE A 163 -12.81 18.10 7.53
CA ILE A 163 -11.70 17.37 6.91
C ILE A 163 -11.43 16.03 7.62
N ARG A 164 -11.61 15.96 8.95
CA ARG A 164 -11.47 14.70 9.69
C ARG A 164 -12.53 13.68 9.27
N ALA A 165 -13.78 14.08 9.23
CA ALA A 165 -14.87 13.21 8.79
C ALA A 165 -14.66 12.72 7.35
N GLN A 166 -14.27 13.63 6.43
CA GLN A 166 -13.96 13.28 5.05
C GLN A 166 -12.76 12.32 4.96
N ALA A 167 -11.69 12.56 5.74
CA ALA A 167 -10.50 11.71 5.75
C ALA A 167 -10.82 10.29 6.22
N ASP A 168 -11.63 10.14 7.28
CA ASP A 168 -12.04 8.84 7.80
C ASP A 168 -12.91 8.08 6.79
N ALA A 169 -13.84 8.76 6.12
CA ALA A 169 -14.67 8.19 5.07
C ALA A 169 -13.84 7.73 3.86
N LEU A 170 -12.98 8.61 3.33
CA LEU A 170 -12.10 8.29 2.20
C LEU A 170 -11.16 7.13 2.50
N LEU A 171 -10.51 7.15 3.66
CA LEU A 171 -9.56 6.11 4.04
C LEU A 171 -10.27 4.76 4.28
N GLY A 172 -11.44 4.78 4.91
CA GLY A 172 -12.28 3.60 5.11
C GLY A 172 -12.64 2.92 3.78
N GLU A 173 -13.19 3.68 2.85
CA GLU A 173 -13.56 3.18 1.51
C GLU A 173 -12.35 2.76 0.67
N PHE A 174 -11.20 3.43 0.83
CA PHE A 174 -9.99 3.07 0.10
C PHE A 174 -9.36 1.76 0.61
N THR A 175 -9.23 1.58 1.93
CA THR A 175 -8.46 0.50 2.57
C THR A 175 -9.27 -0.77 2.86
N LYS A 176 -10.36 -0.67 3.64
CA LYS A 176 -10.97 -1.81 4.34
C LYS A 176 -12.27 -2.31 3.73
N SER A 177 -13.10 -1.42 3.16
CA SER A 177 -14.47 -1.77 2.73
C SER A 177 -14.72 -1.69 1.22
N GLY A 178 -14.01 -0.84 0.48
CA GLY A 178 -14.50 -0.40 -0.84
C GLY A 178 -13.69 -0.89 -2.02
N ARG A 179 -12.49 -0.34 -2.24
CA ARG A 179 -11.89 -0.36 -3.58
C ARG A 179 -10.75 -1.36 -3.76
N VAL A 180 -9.71 -1.27 -2.94
CA VAL A 180 -8.50 -2.07 -3.11
C VAL A 180 -8.79 -3.55 -2.86
N HIS A 181 -9.49 -3.84 -1.77
CA HIS A 181 -9.88 -5.21 -1.42
C HIS A 181 -10.81 -5.85 -2.45
N LYS A 182 -11.89 -5.15 -2.86
CA LYS A 182 -12.80 -5.65 -3.92
C LYS A 182 -12.09 -5.85 -5.26
N LYS A 183 -11.14 -4.98 -5.61
CA LYS A 183 -10.31 -5.14 -6.82
C LYS A 183 -9.44 -6.39 -6.77
N PHE A 184 -8.87 -6.71 -5.62
CA PHE A 184 -8.08 -7.94 -5.45
C PHE A 184 -8.95 -9.19 -5.50
N TRP A 185 -10.11 -9.18 -4.83
CA TRP A 185 -11.07 -10.27 -4.91
C TRP A 185 -11.63 -10.47 -6.30
N ARG A 186 -12.03 -9.40 -7.00
CA ARG A 186 -12.49 -9.49 -8.39
C ARG A 186 -11.43 -10.15 -9.27
N ARG A 187 -10.16 -9.74 -9.15
CA ARG A 187 -9.05 -10.39 -9.87
C ARG A 187 -8.83 -11.85 -9.50
N ALA A 188 -9.07 -12.22 -8.24
CA ALA A 188 -8.96 -13.59 -7.78
C ALA A 188 -10.10 -14.46 -8.34
N LEU A 189 -11.34 -13.94 -8.32
CA LEU A 189 -12.53 -14.59 -8.89
C LEU A 189 -12.46 -14.70 -10.42
N ASP A 190 -11.88 -13.70 -11.10
CA ASP A 190 -11.70 -13.74 -12.55
C ASP A 190 -10.49 -14.62 -12.97
N SER A 191 -9.71 -15.14 -12.02
CA SER A 191 -8.50 -15.89 -12.36
C SER A 191 -8.80 -17.30 -12.87
N GLU A 192 -8.27 -17.63 -14.05
CA GLU A 192 -8.32 -18.99 -14.60
C GLU A 192 -7.21 -19.90 -14.05
N ASN A 193 -6.07 -19.30 -13.70
CA ASN A 193 -4.88 -20.03 -13.25
C ASN A 193 -4.87 -20.32 -11.74
N PHE A 194 -5.53 -19.48 -10.94
CA PHE A 194 -5.57 -19.58 -9.48
C PHE A 194 -7.02 -19.71 -8.99
N THR A 195 -7.58 -20.92 -9.11
CA THR A 195 -9.00 -21.18 -8.88
C THR A 195 -9.40 -21.28 -7.42
N LEU A 196 -8.47 -21.51 -6.48
CA LEU A 196 -8.85 -21.77 -5.08
C LEU A 196 -9.64 -20.60 -4.46
N TYR A 197 -9.34 -19.37 -4.84
CA TYR A 197 -10.05 -18.19 -4.34
C TYR A 197 -11.52 -18.13 -4.78
N LYS A 198 -11.92 -18.85 -5.83
CA LYS A 198 -13.33 -18.96 -6.26
C LYS A 198 -14.17 -19.77 -5.26
N GLU A 199 -13.53 -20.68 -4.54
CA GLU A 199 -14.17 -21.55 -3.55
C GLU A 199 -14.20 -20.92 -2.15
N LEU A 200 -13.56 -19.76 -1.96
CA LEU A 200 -13.52 -19.06 -0.68
C LEU A 200 -14.70 -18.10 -0.58
N ASP A 201 -15.32 -18.05 0.60
CA ASP A 201 -16.33 -17.05 0.92
C ASP A 201 -15.66 -15.68 1.17
N PRO A 202 -15.88 -14.68 0.31
CA PRO A 202 -15.28 -13.35 0.47
C PRO A 202 -15.90 -12.55 1.63
N SER A 203 -17.05 -12.99 2.17
CA SER A 203 -17.69 -12.36 3.34
C SER A 203 -17.00 -12.72 4.66
N VAL A 204 -16.24 -13.81 4.67
CA VAL A 204 -15.43 -14.24 5.83
C VAL A 204 -14.07 -13.55 5.75
N LYS A 205 -13.66 -12.88 6.84
CA LYS A 205 -12.33 -12.25 6.92
C LYS A 205 -11.25 -13.31 6.60
N PRO A 206 -10.45 -13.14 5.54
CA PRO A 206 -9.37 -14.06 5.25
C PRO A 206 -8.31 -13.98 6.34
N LEU A 207 -7.70 -15.13 6.66
CA LEU A 207 -6.58 -15.23 7.58
C LEU A 207 -5.42 -14.34 7.10
N SER A 208 -4.99 -13.36 7.91
CA SER A 208 -3.73 -12.68 7.68
C SER A 208 -2.57 -13.52 8.20
N LEU A 209 -1.68 -13.95 7.30
CA LEU A 209 -0.45 -14.66 7.66
C LEU A 209 0.53 -13.83 8.51
N ILE A 210 0.28 -12.52 8.65
CA ILE A 210 1.11 -11.60 9.44
C ILE A 210 0.48 -11.32 10.80
N GLU A 211 -0.83 -11.08 10.83
CA GLU A 211 -1.51 -10.60 12.05
C GLU A 211 -2.20 -11.73 12.83
N ASP A 212 -2.76 -12.71 12.13
CA ASP A 212 -3.69 -13.69 12.72
C ASP A 212 -3.02 -15.04 13.04
N THR A 213 -1.76 -15.27 12.61
CA THR A 213 -1.10 -16.57 12.82
C THR A 213 -0.05 -16.55 13.93
N LYS A 214 -0.14 -17.52 14.85
CA LYS A 214 0.94 -17.88 15.79
C LYS A 214 1.93 -18.89 15.18
N MET A 215 1.80 -19.16 13.89
CA MET A 215 2.59 -20.15 13.18
C MET A 215 4.03 -19.66 13.03
N ASP A 216 4.97 -20.59 13.01
CA ASP A 216 6.33 -20.25 12.63
C ASP A 216 6.39 -19.79 11.16
N LEU A 217 7.45 -19.09 10.80
CA LEU A 217 7.61 -18.59 9.43
C LEU A 217 7.74 -19.74 8.42
N GLY A 218 8.24 -20.91 8.84
CA GLY A 218 8.33 -22.11 8.01
C GLY A 218 6.96 -22.61 7.55
N ALA A 219 6.06 -22.86 8.49
CA ALA A 219 4.69 -23.30 8.21
C ALA A 219 3.90 -22.20 7.48
N SER A 220 4.09 -20.93 7.85
CA SER A 220 3.45 -19.80 7.16
C SER A 220 3.84 -19.74 5.68
N ARG A 221 5.10 -20.02 5.33
CA ARG A 221 5.57 -20.10 3.93
C ARG A 221 4.85 -21.20 3.15
N TRP A 222 4.69 -22.37 3.75
CA TRP A 222 4.00 -23.49 3.12
C TRP A 222 2.51 -23.23 2.95
N LEU A 223 1.86 -22.70 4.00
CA LEU A 223 0.46 -22.34 3.96
C LEU A 223 0.17 -21.30 2.87
N PHE A 224 1.00 -20.27 2.76
CA PHE A 224 0.92 -19.27 1.68
C PHE A 224 0.98 -19.95 0.30
N LYS A 225 1.97 -20.81 0.08
CA LYS A 225 2.13 -21.48 -1.22
C LYS A 225 0.97 -22.40 -1.55
N LEU A 226 0.44 -23.13 -0.56
CA LEU A 226 -0.72 -23.99 -0.72
C LEU A 226 -1.95 -23.17 -1.11
N ARG A 227 -2.28 -22.15 -0.33
CA ARG A 227 -3.46 -21.29 -0.55
C ARG A 227 -3.38 -20.49 -1.84
N GLY A 228 -2.19 -20.03 -2.21
CA GLY A 228 -1.96 -19.34 -3.47
C GLY A 228 -1.82 -20.26 -4.68
N GLN A 229 -1.94 -21.59 -4.53
CA GLN A 229 -1.65 -22.58 -5.57
C GLN A 229 -0.27 -22.35 -6.25
N LEU A 230 0.72 -21.95 -5.44
CA LEU A 230 2.08 -21.60 -5.87
C LEU A 230 3.07 -22.75 -5.78
N LEU A 231 2.59 -23.95 -5.43
CA LEU A 231 3.40 -25.15 -5.45
C LEU A 231 3.51 -25.61 -6.90
N HIS A 232 4.75 -25.73 -7.41
CA HIS A 232 5.07 -26.32 -8.71
C HIS A 232 4.80 -27.83 -8.76
N LEU A 233 3.65 -28.29 -8.25
CA LEU A 233 3.30 -29.70 -8.23
C LEU A 233 2.81 -30.17 -9.61
N ASN A 234 2.42 -29.23 -10.48
CA ASN A 234 2.11 -29.48 -11.88
C ASN A 234 2.90 -28.50 -12.74
N GLY A 235 3.91 -28.98 -13.45
CA GLY A 235 4.67 -28.22 -14.44
C GLY A 235 3.80 -27.85 -15.64
N LYS A 236 2.84 -26.94 -15.44
CA LYS A 236 2.29 -26.17 -16.57
C LYS A 236 3.39 -25.20 -16.97
N THR A 237 4.11 -25.55 -18.03
CA THR A 237 4.94 -24.62 -18.78
C THR A 237 4.08 -23.39 -19.11
N LEU A 238 4.39 -22.26 -18.48
CA LEU A 238 3.88 -20.97 -18.90
C LEU A 238 4.45 -20.71 -20.29
N SER A 239 3.68 -21.00 -21.33
CA SER A 239 4.01 -20.64 -22.71
C SER A 239 4.18 -19.12 -22.79
N HIS A 240 5.38 -18.71 -23.21
CA HIS A 240 5.79 -17.33 -23.43
C HIS A 240 4.93 -16.62 -24.47
#